data_AF-A0A9D6TPI5-F1
#
_entry.id   AF-A0A9D6TPI5-F1
#
_cell.length_a   1.000
_cell.length_b   1.000
_cell.length_c   1.000
_cell.angle_alpha   90.00
_cell.angle_beta   90.00
_cell.angle_gamma   90.00
#
_symmetry.space_group_name_H-M   'P 1'
#
loop_
_entity.id
_entity.type
_entity.pdbx_description
1 polymer ?
#
loop_
_entity_poly.entity_id
_entity_poly.type
_entity_poly.pdbx_seq_one_letter_code
_entity_poly.pdbx_strand_id
1 'polypeptide(L)'
;MKTTLLLLAALSAATIASAQKLVIKGSDTLGAKLVPQLAEEYKAKHPGVSFEIAAEGSTTGIAAITDGTAQIGMSSRRAKPTEMSAATAKGVTLKPIVVAYDGMAGNEQIAAEVAKNPNGIGYVGLAYIHVEGIKVVPADGVLPTRISRTLTIPLRLCALGRPKEPLRV
;
A
#
# COMPACT_ATOMS: atom_id res chain seq x y z
N MET A 1 43.35 6.13 -54.79
CA MET A 1 42.67 4.82 -54.72
C MET A 1 43.32 4.00 -53.61
N LYS A 2 42.51 3.25 -52.87
CA LYS A 2 42.85 2.24 -51.84
C LYS A 2 42.56 2.68 -50.39
N THR A 3 41.28 2.47 -50.06
CA THR A 3 40.81 1.71 -48.87
C THR A 3 40.85 2.40 -47.51
N THR A 4 39.93 3.35 -47.37
CA THR A 4 39.04 3.44 -46.19
C THR A 4 38.32 2.11 -46.01
N LEU A 5 38.60 1.31 -44.98
CA LEU A 5 37.75 0.18 -44.60
C LEU A 5 38.04 -0.28 -43.15
N LEU A 6 36.94 -0.38 -42.37
CA LEU A 6 36.76 -1.20 -41.16
C LEU A 6 37.26 -0.66 -39.81
N LEU A 7 36.60 0.42 -39.38
CA LEU A 7 36.33 0.71 -37.97
C LEU A 7 35.01 0.01 -37.57
N LEU A 8 34.99 -1.31 -37.38
CA LEU A 8 33.77 -2.01 -36.95
C LEU A 8 34.03 -3.38 -36.30
N ALA A 9 34.30 -3.40 -35.00
CA ALA A 9 34.05 -4.49 -34.03
C ALA A 9 34.82 -4.14 -32.74
N ALA A 10 34.28 -4.03 -31.53
CA ALA A 10 32.99 -4.41 -31.02
C ALA A 10 32.62 -3.36 -29.97
N LEU A 11 31.56 -2.59 -30.24
CA LEU A 11 30.85 -1.88 -29.17
C LEU A 11 30.02 -2.96 -28.46
N SER A 12 30.66 -3.65 -27.51
CA SER A 12 29.94 -4.47 -26.54
C SER A 12 28.90 -3.58 -25.88
N ALA A 13 27.66 -3.70 -26.33
CA ALA A 13 26.51 -3.16 -25.63
C ALA A 13 26.44 -3.91 -24.29
N ALA A 14 27.15 -3.40 -23.30
CA ALA A 14 26.86 -3.68 -21.92
C ALA A 14 25.42 -3.20 -21.71
N THR A 15 24.48 -4.13 -21.83
CA THR A 15 23.16 -3.97 -21.25
C THR A 15 23.38 -3.80 -19.76
N ILE A 16 23.53 -2.54 -19.34
CA ILE A 16 23.49 -2.16 -17.94
C ILE A 16 22.10 -2.60 -17.51
N ALA A 17 22.00 -3.78 -16.88
CA ALA A 17 20.84 -4.18 -16.13
C ALA A 17 20.72 -3.16 -14.99
N SER A 18 20.02 -2.05 -15.29
CA SER A 18 19.78 -1.00 -14.33
C SER A 18 18.91 -1.62 -13.24
N ALA A 19 19.51 -1.83 -12.08
CA ALA A 19 18.78 -2.26 -10.91
C ALA A 19 17.74 -1.17 -10.58
N GLN A 20 16.48 -1.38 -10.96
CA GLN A 20 15.43 -0.41 -10.69
C GLN A 20 15.05 -0.55 -9.22
N LYS A 21 15.47 0.42 -8.41
CA LYS A 21 15.05 0.50 -7.01
C LYS A 21 13.72 1.25 -6.91
N LEU A 22 12.69 0.59 -6.39
CA LEU A 22 11.38 1.14 -6.15
C LEU A 22 11.17 1.38 -4.66
N VAL A 23 11.00 2.65 -4.28
CA VAL A 23 10.72 3.07 -2.92
C VAL A 23 9.20 3.24 -2.77
N ILE A 24 8.64 2.46 -1.84
CA ILE A 24 7.22 2.42 -1.51
C ILE A 24 7.06 2.86 -0.06
N LYS A 25 6.31 3.92 0.22
CA LYS A 25 6.10 4.43 1.59
C LYS A 25 4.63 4.62 1.92
N GLY A 26 4.20 4.44 3.16
CA GLY A 26 2.89 4.90 3.61
C GLY A 26 2.14 3.91 4.48
N SER A 27 0.84 3.70 4.20
CA SER A 27 -0.10 2.90 4.99
C SER A 27 0.49 1.62 5.59
N ASP A 28 0.40 1.53 6.91
CA ASP A 28 0.90 0.39 7.69
C ASP A 28 0.14 -0.89 7.33
N THR A 29 -1.17 -0.80 7.13
CA THR A 29 -1.98 -1.98 6.76
C THR A 29 -1.58 -2.60 5.43
N LEU A 30 -1.22 -1.78 4.44
CA LEU A 30 -0.70 -2.23 3.15
C LEU A 30 0.75 -2.72 3.28
N GLY A 31 1.59 -1.93 3.95
CA GLY A 31 3.03 -2.16 4.05
C GLY A 31 3.41 -3.32 4.96
N ALA A 32 2.57 -3.69 5.93
CA ALA A 32 2.88 -4.75 6.89
C ALA A 32 2.79 -6.16 6.30
N LYS A 33 1.92 -6.40 5.32
CA LYS A 33 1.70 -7.76 4.77
C LYS A 33 1.54 -7.82 3.25
N LEU A 34 0.69 -6.99 2.66
CA LEU A 34 0.34 -7.10 1.25
C LEU A 34 1.50 -6.71 0.32
N VAL A 35 2.11 -5.55 0.56
CA VAL A 35 3.16 -5.02 -0.33
C VAL A 35 4.45 -5.85 -0.29
N PRO A 36 4.93 -6.37 0.85
CA PRO A 36 6.07 -7.28 0.87
C PRO A 36 5.81 -8.56 0.05
N GLN A 37 4.62 -9.16 0.14
CA GLN A 37 4.27 -10.35 -0.65
C GLN A 37 4.28 -10.07 -2.16
N LEU A 38 3.65 -8.96 -2.57
CA LEU A 38 3.68 -8.52 -3.98
C LEU A 38 5.10 -8.22 -4.46
N ALA A 39 5.93 -7.61 -3.60
CA ALA A 39 7.32 -7.31 -3.93
C ALA A 39 8.15 -8.58 -4.14
N GLU A 40 8.00 -9.60 -3.29
CA GLU A 40 8.70 -10.88 -3.46
C GLU A 40 8.28 -11.61 -4.74
N GLU A 41 6.98 -11.67 -5.04
CA GLU A 41 6.49 -12.25 -6.30
C GLU A 41 7.02 -11.47 -7.53
N TYR A 42 7.09 -10.15 -7.43
CA TYR A 42 7.61 -9.32 -8.51
C TYR A 42 9.12 -9.52 -8.70
N LYS A 43 9.90 -9.59 -7.60
CA LYS A 43 11.34 -9.91 -7.65
C LYS A 43 11.59 -11.27 -8.29
N ALA A 44 10.76 -12.28 -7.99
CA ALA A 44 10.89 -13.61 -8.56
C ALA A 44 10.74 -13.60 -10.09
N LYS A 45 9.89 -12.72 -10.64
CA LYS A 45 9.70 -12.54 -12.09
C LYS A 45 10.68 -11.53 -12.70
N HIS A 46 11.22 -10.62 -11.88
CA HIS A 46 12.11 -9.52 -12.29
C HIS A 46 13.31 -9.40 -11.34
N PRO A 47 14.35 -10.24 -11.49
CA PRO A 47 15.49 -10.29 -10.57
C PRO A 47 16.37 -9.01 -10.57
N GLY A 48 16.06 -8.02 -11.41
CA GLY A 48 16.73 -6.71 -11.45
C GLY A 48 16.00 -5.60 -10.70
N VAL A 49 14.91 -5.88 -9.98
CA VAL A 49 14.14 -4.86 -9.26
C VAL A 49 14.29 -5.02 -7.76
N SER A 50 14.65 -3.93 -7.09
CA SER A 50 14.80 -3.87 -5.63
C SER A 50 13.68 -3.03 -5.03
N PHE A 51 13.12 -3.46 -3.91
CA PHE A 51 12.02 -2.76 -3.24
C PHE A 51 12.47 -2.26 -1.88
N GLU A 52 12.19 -1.00 -1.57
CA GLU A 52 12.32 -0.42 -0.23
C GLU A 52 10.92 -0.05 0.26
N ILE A 53 10.42 -0.75 1.28
CA ILE A 53 9.04 -0.58 1.77
C ILE A 53 9.12 0.04 3.16
N ALA A 54 8.51 1.21 3.34
CA ALA A 54 8.35 1.86 4.63
C ALA A 54 6.85 1.98 4.99
N ALA A 55 6.44 1.29 6.05
CA ALA A 55 5.10 1.40 6.62
C ALA A 55 5.16 2.44 7.76
N GLU A 56 4.76 3.68 7.44
CA GLU A 56 4.83 4.85 8.34
C GLU A 56 3.51 5.64 8.37
N GLY A 57 2.42 5.02 7.91
CA GLY A 57 1.09 5.62 7.83
C GLY A 57 0.75 6.35 6.52
N SER A 58 -0.56 6.47 6.25
CA SER A 58 -1.11 6.98 4.97
C SER A 58 -0.75 8.44 4.66
N THR A 59 -0.63 9.28 5.68
CA THR A 59 -0.23 10.69 5.52
C THR A 59 1.23 10.78 5.05
N THR A 60 2.11 9.99 5.66
CA THR A 60 3.52 9.89 5.29
C THR A 60 3.69 9.41 3.86
N GLY A 61 2.86 8.45 3.42
CA GLY A 61 2.87 7.99 2.02
C GLY A 61 2.52 9.09 1.01
N ILE A 62 1.48 9.89 1.29
CA ILE A 62 1.08 10.99 0.40
C ILE A 62 2.13 12.12 0.39
N ALA A 63 2.71 12.45 1.54
CA ALA A 63 3.79 13.41 1.66
C ALA A 63 5.05 12.94 0.92
N ALA A 64 5.43 11.66 1.08
CA ALA A 64 6.60 11.09 0.44
C ALA A 64 6.52 11.13 -1.10
N ILE A 65 5.34 10.89 -1.67
CA ILE A 65 5.10 11.13 -3.10
C ILE A 65 5.23 12.62 -3.40
N THR A 66 4.55 13.48 -2.64
CA THR A 66 4.56 14.94 -2.88
C THR A 66 5.98 15.52 -2.86
N ASP A 67 6.87 14.97 -2.02
CA ASP A 67 8.26 15.37 -1.88
C ASP A 67 9.22 14.62 -2.83
N GLY A 68 8.72 13.66 -3.62
CA GLY A 68 9.52 12.88 -4.56
C GLY A 68 10.46 11.85 -3.91
N THR A 69 10.29 11.58 -2.61
CA THR A 69 11.11 10.61 -1.85
C THR A 69 10.63 9.16 -2.01
N ALA A 70 9.44 8.95 -2.57
CA ALA A 70 8.89 7.65 -2.91
C ALA A 70 8.28 7.66 -4.31
N GLN A 71 8.40 6.54 -5.03
CA GLN A 71 7.73 6.35 -6.32
C GLN A 71 6.27 5.95 -6.15
N ILE A 72 5.98 5.18 -5.09
CA ILE A 72 4.62 4.75 -4.75
C ILE A 72 4.33 5.10 -3.29
N GLY A 73 3.21 5.76 -3.05
CA GLY A 73 2.71 6.03 -1.70
C GLY A 73 1.44 5.25 -1.40
N MET A 74 1.48 4.48 -0.31
CA MET A 74 0.37 3.69 0.20
C MET A 74 -0.57 4.56 1.05
N SER A 75 -1.87 4.46 0.84
CA SER A 75 -2.87 5.16 1.65
C SER A 75 -4.14 4.33 1.83
N SER A 76 -4.55 4.13 3.08
CA SER A 76 -5.84 3.55 3.45
C SER A 76 -7.01 4.52 3.26
N ARG A 77 -6.75 5.81 3.00
CA ARG A 77 -7.77 6.85 2.80
C ARG A 77 -7.58 7.61 1.50
N ARG A 78 -8.58 8.40 1.10
CA ARG A 78 -8.38 9.41 0.05
C ARG A 78 -7.45 10.52 0.55
N ALA A 79 -6.69 11.09 -0.38
CA ALA A 79 -5.93 12.31 -0.12
C ALA A 79 -6.90 13.46 0.21
N LYS A 80 -6.56 14.25 1.23
CA LYS A 80 -7.33 15.44 1.60
C LYS A 80 -7.18 16.49 0.50
N PRO A 81 -8.16 17.41 0.35
CA PRO A 81 -8.04 18.53 -0.59
C PRO A 81 -6.74 19.32 -0.39
N THR A 82 -6.31 19.53 0.86
CA THR A 82 -5.06 20.21 1.19
C THR A 82 -3.82 19.47 0.68
N GLU A 83 -3.80 18.14 0.78
CA GLU A 83 -2.70 17.29 0.30
C GLU A 83 -2.67 17.25 -1.25
N MET A 84 -3.84 17.21 -1.90
CA MET A 84 -3.94 17.27 -3.35
C MET A 84 -3.47 18.61 -3.91
N SER A 85 -3.85 19.72 -3.27
CA SER A 85 -3.39 21.05 -3.64
C SER A 85 -1.88 21.19 -3.43
N ALA A 86 -1.34 20.68 -2.32
CA ALA A 86 0.11 20.70 -2.07
C ALA A 86 0.89 19.89 -3.11
N ALA A 87 0.40 18.70 -3.49
CA ALA A 87 0.98 17.90 -4.55
C ALA A 87 0.94 18.64 -5.89
N THR A 88 -0.20 19.21 -6.26
CA THR A 88 -0.35 19.97 -7.52
C THR A 88 0.56 21.19 -7.58
N ALA A 89 0.72 21.91 -6.46
CA ALA A 89 1.63 23.04 -6.35
C ALA A 89 3.11 22.64 -6.57
N LYS A 90 3.47 21.39 -6.25
CA LYS A 90 4.79 20.81 -6.54
C LYS A 90 4.86 20.13 -7.91
N GLY A 91 3.85 20.27 -8.76
CA GLY A 91 3.77 19.61 -10.08
C GLY A 91 3.52 18.10 -10.01
N VAL A 92 3.13 17.59 -8.84
CA VAL A 92 2.90 16.17 -8.59
C VAL A 92 1.43 15.83 -8.80
N THR A 93 1.15 14.97 -9.78
CA THR A 93 -0.20 14.41 -9.98
C THR A 93 -0.37 13.12 -9.18
N LEU A 94 -1.15 13.17 -8.11
CA LEU A 94 -1.54 11.97 -7.34
C LEU A 94 -2.59 11.18 -8.13
N LYS A 95 -2.22 9.99 -8.62
CA LYS A 95 -3.17 9.05 -9.25
C LYS A 95 -3.52 7.93 -8.27
N PRO A 96 -4.69 7.97 -7.62
CA PRO A 96 -5.10 6.91 -6.72
C PRO A 96 -5.53 5.67 -7.52
N ILE A 97 -4.86 4.55 -7.26
CA ILE A 97 -5.20 3.22 -7.77
C ILE A 97 -5.70 2.40 -6.59
N VAL A 98 -6.93 1.91 -6.64
CA VAL A 98 -7.46 1.00 -5.62
C VAL A 98 -6.88 -0.38 -5.90
N VAL A 99 -6.18 -0.95 -4.92
CA VAL A 99 -5.50 -2.25 -5.08
C VAL A 99 -6.04 -3.34 -4.17
N ALA A 100 -6.70 -2.95 -3.09
CA ALA A 100 -7.31 -3.88 -2.16
C ALA A 100 -8.46 -3.18 -1.43
N TYR A 101 -9.35 -3.98 -0.86
CA TYR A 101 -10.34 -3.51 0.10
C TYR A 101 -9.98 -4.07 1.46
N ASP A 102 -9.81 -3.17 2.41
CA ASP A 102 -9.55 -3.57 3.78
C ASP A 102 -10.86 -3.81 4.52
N GLY A 103 -10.99 -5.01 5.09
CA GLY A 103 -12.06 -5.36 6.01
C GLY A 103 -11.74 -4.98 7.47
N MET A 104 -10.78 -4.09 7.72
CA MET A 104 -10.39 -3.65 9.06
C MET A 104 -11.61 -3.16 9.85
N ALA A 105 -12.09 -4.01 10.76
CA ALA A 105 -12.79 -3.55 11.93
C ALA A 105 -11.71 -3.15 12.94
N GLY A 106 -11.59 -1.85 13.25
CA GLY A 106 -10.43 -1.25 13.94
C GLY A 106 -10.08 -1.78 15.33
N ASN A 107 -10.75 -2.84 15.81
CA ASN A 107 -10.67 -3.36 17.16
C ASN A 107 -10.28 -4.85 17.18
N GLU A 108 -9.60 -5.37 16.14
CA GLU A 108 -9.20 -6.80 16.04
C GLU A 108 -8.39 -7.25 17.26
N GLN A 109 -7.45 -6.42 17.71
CA GLN A 109 -6.60 -6.73 18.87
C GLN A 109 -7.44 -6.81 20.17
N ILE A 110 -8.43 -5.94 20.31
CA ILE A 110 -9.36 -5.96 21.45
C ILE A 110 -10.22 -7.22 21.39
N ALA A 111 -10.72 -7.57 20.20
CA ALA A 111 -11.49 -8.79 19.97
C ALA A 111 -10.67 -10.03 20.30
N ALA A 112 -9.41 -10.10 19.85
CA ALA A 112 -8.51 -11.21 20.10
C ALA A 112 -8.12 -11.36 21.58
N GLU A 113 -7.97 -10.26 22.30
CA GLU A 113 -7.65 -10.28 23.73
C GLU A 113 -8.87 -10.68 24.57
N VAL A 114 -10.04 -10.09 24.29
CA VAL A 114 -11.30 -10.44 24.94
C VAL A 114 -11.67 -11.91 24.68
N ALA A 115 -11.41 -12.43 23.48
CA ALA A 115 -11.65 -13.84 23.16
C ALA A 115 -10.78 -14.82 23.99
N LYS A 116 -9.60 -14.39 24.44
CA LYS A 116 -8.67 -15.22 25.24
C LYS A 116 -8.86 -15.04 26.74
N ASN A 117 -9.42 -13.91 27.17
CA ASN A 117 -9.61 -13.57 28.57
C ASN A 117 -11.10 -13.68 28.97
N PRO A 118 -11.49 -14.69 29.77
CA PRO A 118 -12.89 -14.90 30.15
C PRO A 118 -13.50 -13.74 30.96
N ASN A 119 -12.67 -12.85 31.53
CA ASN A 119 -13.09 -11.67 32.28
C ASN A 119 -12.90 -10.35 31.49
N GLY A 120 -12.42 -10.42 30.25
CA GLY A 120 -12.16 -9.24 29.43
C GLY A 120 -13.46 -8.62 28.90
N ILE A 121 -13.61 -7.30 29.04
CA ILE A 121 -14.70 -6.54 28.40
C ILE A 121 -14.05 -5.50 27.49
N GLY A 122 -14.50 -5.44 26.24
CA GLY A 122 -13.95 -4.52 25.25
C GLY A 122 -15.00 -4.05 24.25
N TYR A 123 -14.82 -2.84 23.74
CA TYR A 123 -15.65 -2.29 22.68
C TYR A 123 -15.09 -2.74 21.33
N VAL A 124 -15.85 -3.54 20.60
CA VAL A 124 -15.47 -4.06 19.28
C VAL A 124 -16.52 -3.69 18.24
N GLY A 125 -16.10 -3.49 17.00
CA GLY A 125 -17.03 -3.28 15.89
C GLY A 125 -17.93 -4.51 15.68
N LEU A 126 -19.13 -4.31 15.12
CA LEU A 126 -20.10 -5.39 14.87
C LEU A 126 -19.56 -6.54 13.99
N ALA A 127 -18.47 -6.33 13.25
CA ALA A 127 -17.83 -7.39 12.48
C ALA A 127 -17.31 -8.55 13.36
N TYR A 128 -17.05 -8.29 14.65
CA TYR A 128 -16.46 -9.26 15.57
C TYR A 128 -17.50 -10.06 16.38
N ILE A 129 -18.80 -9.84 16.18
CA ILE A 129 -19.86 -10.55 16.92
C ILE A 129 -19.89 -12.06 16.64
N HIS A 130 -19.29 -12.49 15.53
CA HIS A 130 -19.24 -13.89 15.10
C HIS A 130 -17.89 -14.56 15.38
N VAL A 131 -16.95 -13.87 16.04
CA VAL A 131 -15.65 -14.47 16.38
C VAL A 131 -15.81 -15.39 17.60
N GLU A 132 -15.21 -16.57 17.49
CA GLU A 132 -15.20 -17.56 18.56
C GLU A 132 -14.54 -17.00 19.83
N GLY A 133 -15.15 -17.23 20.99
CA GLY A 133 -14.69 -16.70 22.28
C GLY A 133 -15.26 -15.33 22.67
N ILE A 134 -16.04 -14.66 21.81
CA ILE A 134 -16.66 -13.36 22.14
C ILE A 134 -18.13 -13.52 22.49
N LYS A 135 -18.53 -12.98 23.64
CA LYS A 135 -19.94 -12.89 24.05
C LYS A 135 -20.43 -11.45 23.96
N VAL A 136 -21.49 -11.23 23.18
CA VAL A 136 -22.08 -9.90 23.02
C VAL A 136 -22.95 -9.55 24.23
N VAL A 137 -22.71 -8.37 24.80
CA VAL A 137 -23.50 -7.81 25.90
C VAL A 137 -24.28 -6.61 25.35
N PRO A 138 -25.59 -6.50 25.62
CA PRO A 138 -26.37 -5.33 25.23
C PRO A 138 -25.88 -4.08 25.99
N ALA A 139 -25.75 -2.96 25.28
CA ALA A 139 -25.57 -1.65 25.89
C ALA A 139 -26.97 -1.01 26.02
N ASP A 140 -27.36 -0.62 27.24
CA ASP A 140 -28.66 0.00 27.52
C ASP A 140 -29.88 -0.80 27.02
N GLY A 141 -29.77 -2.13 27.04
CA GLY A 141 -30.85 -3.03 26.57
C GLY A 141 -30.95 -3.16 25.05
N VAL A 142 -30.08 -2.47 24.30
CA VAL A 142 -30.03 -2.55 22.83
C VAL A 142 -28.97 -3.56 22.41
N LEU A 143 -29.40 -4.61 21.71
CA LEU A 143 -28.48 -5.55 21.06
C LEU A 143 -27.99 -4.97 19.73
N PRO A 144 -26.70 -5.15 19.39
CA PRO A 144 -26.18 -4.73 18.09
C PRO A 144 -26.89 -5.52 16.98
N THR A 145 -27.77 -4.87 16.23
CA THR A 145 -28.55 -5.47 15.14
C THR A 145 -28.41 -4.66 13.84
N ARG A 146 -28.30 -5.39 12.71
CA ARG A 146 -28.07 -4.95 11.31
C ARG A 146 -26.67 -4.42 10.96
N ILE A 147 -25.95 -5.22 10.17
CA ILE A 147 -24.88 -4.75 9.27
C ILE A 147 -25.56 -4.21 8.00
N SER A 148 -25.60 -2.89 7.80
CA SER A 148 -26.12 -2.30 6.56
C SER A 148 -25.02 -1.95 5.54
N ARG A 149 -23.74 -2.05 5.90
CA ARG A 149 -22.65 -1.89 4.94
C ARG A 149 -21.50 -2.82 5.28
N THR A 150 -21.04 -3.60 4.31
CA THR A 150 -19.66 -4.08 4.27
C THR A 150 -18.78 -2.86 4.46
N LEU A 151 -18.22 -2.68 5.66
CA LEU A 151 -17.39 -1.54 6.02
C LEU A 151 -15.98 -1.72 5.43
N THR A 152 -15.90 -2.07 4.14
CA THR A 152 -14.63 -2.20 3.44
C THR A 152 -14.11 -0.83 3.09
N ILE A 153 -12.93 -0.50 3.60
CA ILE A 153 -12.24 0.73 3.24
C ILE A 153 -11.32 0.42 2.06
N PRO A 154 -11.52 1.05 0.89
CA PRO A 154 -10.62 0.85 -0.24
C PRO A 154 -9.21 1.34 0.09
N LEU A 155 -8.26 0.40 0.07
CA LEU A 155 -6.83 0.67 0.13
C LEU A 155 -6.36 1.15 -1.23
N ARG A 156 -5.56 2.22 -1.22
CA ARG A 156 -5.10 2.90 -2.42
C ARG A 156 -3.58 2.96 -2.45
N LEU A 157 -3.02 2.79 -3.64
CA LEU A 157 -1.66 3.20 -3.97
C LEU A 157 -1.77 4.46 -4.82
N CYS A 158 -1.07 5.52 -4.43
CA CYS A 158 -0.88 6.70 -5.26
C CYS A 158 0.50 6.59 -5.92
N ALA A 159 0.55 6.71 -7.24
CA ALA A 159 1.81 6.79 -7.97
C ALA A 159 2.02 8.22 -8.49
N LEU A 160 3.26 8.70 -8.37
CA LEU A 160 3.73 9.87 -9.10
C LEU A 160 3.90 9.48 -10.57
N GLY A 161 3.52 10.37 -11.50
CA GLY A 161 3.41 10.13 -12.94
C GLY A 161 4.27 8.98 -13.49
N ARG A 162 3.59 7.98 -14.07
CA ARG A 162 4.08 6.73 -14.70
C ARG A 162 5.53 6.36 -14.34
N PRO A 163 5.78 5.23 -13.64
CA PRO A 163 7.11 4.61 -13.71
C PRO A 163 7.57 4.55 -15.17
N LYS A 164 8.87 4.78 -15.41
CA LYS A 164 9.45 4.85 -16.77
C LYS A 164 9.16 3.61 -17.62
N GLU A 165 8.68 2.53 -17.01
CA GLU A 165 7.96 1.46 -17.67
C GLU A 165 6.55 1.29 -17.08
N PRO A 166 5.53 0.99 -17.90
CA PRO A 166 4.26 0.55 -17.38
C PRO A 166 4.50 -0.71 -16.57
N LEU A 167 4.15 -0.69 -15.28
CA LEU A 167 3.87 -1.90 -14.51
C LEU A 167 2.70 -2.59 -15.23
N ARG A 168 3.03 -3.43 -16.23
CA ARG A 168 2.10 -4.38 -16.80
C ARG A 168 1.95 -5.49 -15.77
N VAL A 169 0.94 -5.34 -14.93
CA VAL A 169 0.27 -6.45 -14.26
C VAL A 169 -0.34 -7.39 -15.30
#